data_AF-A0A9N9KBB7-F1
#
_entry.id   AF-A0A9N9KBB7-F1
#
_cell.length_a   1.000
_cell.length_b   1.000
_cell.length_c   1.000
_cell.angle_alpha   90.00
_cell.angle_beta   90.00
_cell.angle_gamma   90.00
#
_symmetry.space_group_name_H-M   'P 1'
#
loop_
_entity.id
_entity.type
_entity.pdbx_description
1 polymer ?
#
loop_
_entity_poly.entity_id
_entity_poly.type
_entity_poly.pdbx_seq_one_letter_code
_entity_poly.pdbx_strand_id
1 'polypeptide(L)'
;PFFIDLPTAQALITKGAVLSRYFIQRLLLHYGSYDPTLIRLKITHNVGQIDPNRTKSLQQKIRAPWASDLQLSVFAYFLTMAQNQFVT
;
A
#
# COMPACT_ATOMS: atom_id res chain seq x y z
N PRO A 1 0.75 5.94 -17.14
CA PRO A 1 0.10 4.62 -17.01
C PRO A 1 0.31 4.08 -15.60
N PHE A 2 -0.76 3.71 -14.89
CA PHE A 2 -0.62 3.08 -13.58
C PHE A 2 -0.13 1.64 -13.77
N PHE A 3 0.56 1.12 -12.76
CA PHE A 3 1.08 -0.25 -12.79
C PHE A 3 -0.06 -1.29 -12.84
N ILE A 4 -1.19 -0.99 -12.20
CA ILE A 4 -2.40 -1.83 -12.20
C ILE A 4 -3.63 -0.93 -12.37
N ASP A 5 -4.33 -1.11 -13.48
CA ASP A 5 -5.63 -0.51 -13.76
C ASP A 5 -6.77 -1.51 -13.49
N LEU A 6 -8.00 -1.01 -13.38
CA LEU A 6 -9.18 -1.84 -13.09
C LEU A 6 -9.39 -2.99 -14.10
N PRO A 7 -9.29 -2.78 -15.43
CA PRO A 7 -9.42 -3.89 -16.38
C PRO A 7 -8.35 -4.96 -16.20
N THR A 8 -7.12 -4.54 -15.89
CA THR A 8 -5.99 -5.44 -15.64
C THR A 8 -6.22 -6.26 -14.37
N ALA A 9 -6.70 -5.62 -13.29
CA ALA A 9 -7.04 -6.29 -12.04
C ALA A 9 -8.15 -7.33 -12.24
N GLN A 10 -9.21 -6.97 -12.97
CA GLN A 10 -10.29 -7.91 -13.32
C GLN A 10 -9.77 -9.09 -14.11
N ALA A 11 -8.97 -8.85 -15.15
CA ALA A 11 -8.39 -9.90 -15.99
C ALA A 11 -7.54 -10.88 -15.17
N LEU A 12 -6.74 -10.39 -14.21
CA LEU A 12 -5.94 -11.23 -13.32
C LEU A 12 -6.82 -12.18 -12.49
N ILE A 13 -7.85 -11.65 -11.84
CA ILE A 13 -8.75 -12.45 -11.00
C ILE A 13 -9.52 -13.47 -11.85
N THR A 14 -10.05 -13.06 -13.01
CA THR A 14 -10.76 -13.98 -13.92
C THR A 14 -9.85 -15.10 -14.45
N LYS A 15 -8.55 -14.86 -14.60
CA LYS A 15 -7.56 -15.87 -14.99
C LYS A 15 -7.10 -16.77 -13.84
N GLY A 16 -7.69 -16.64 -12.65
CA GLY A 16 -7.40 -17.50 -11.49
C GLY A 16 -6.24 -17.00 -10.64
N ALA A 17 -5.89 -15.71 -10.71
CA ALA A 17 -4.91 -15.14 -9.78
C ALA A 17 -5.41 -15.24 -8.33
N VAL A 18 -4.57 -15.79 -7.45
CA VAL A 18 -4.90 -15.97 -6.03
C VAL A 18 -4.53 -14.72 -5.23
N LEU A 19 -5.48 -14.17 -4.49
CA LEU A 19 -5.21 -13.10 -3.54
C LEU A 19 -4.74 -13.70 -2.21
N SER A 20 -3.42 -13.77 -2.03
CA SER A 20 -2.86 -14.29 -0.79
C SER A 20 -3.13 -13.34 0.39
N ARG A 21 -3.22 -13.90 1.60
CA ARG A 21 -3.36 -13.10 2.83
C ARG A 21 -2.24 -12.06 2.95
N TYR A 22 -1.01 -12.46 2.61
CA TYR A 22 0.13 -11.57 2.62
C TYR A 22 -0.03 -10.40 1.63
N PHE A 23 -0.49 -10.68 0.41
CA PHE A 23 -0.76 -9.64 -0.58
C PHE A 23 -1.75 -8.60 -0.04
N ILE A 24 -2.87 -9.03 0.55
CA ILE A 24 -3.90 -8.14 1.09
C ILE A 24 -3.40 -7.34 2.29
N GLN A 25 -2.62 -7.94 3.18
CA GLN A 25 -1.96 -7.22 4.27
C GLN A 25 -1.04 -6.12 3.75
N ARG A 26 -0.24 -6.42 2.71
CA ARG A 26 0.67 -5.43 2.11
C ARG A 26 -0.10 -4.36 1.35
N LEU A 27 -1.18 -4.72 0.67
CA LEU A 27 -2.07 -3.77 0.02
C LEU A 27 -2.65 -2.77 1.02
N LEU A 28 -3.22 -3.26 2.14
CA LEU A 28 -3.76 -2.41 3.20
C LEU A 28 -2.71 -1.50 3.84
N LEU A 29 -1.50 -2.02 4.06
CA LEU A 29 -0.42 -1.26 4.67
C LEU A 29 0.18 -0.20 3.72
N HIS A 30 0.17 -0.45 2.42
CA HIS A 30 0.82 0.39 1.42
C HIS A 30 -0.16 1.33 0.70
N TYR A 31 -1.47 1.11 0.81
CA TYR A 31 -2.50 1.94 0.21
C TYR A 31 -2.71 3.26 0.98
N GLY A 32 -2.99 4.32 0.24
CA GLY A 32 -3.20 5.66 0.78
C GLY A 32 -2.05 6.61 0.49
N SER A 33 -2.40 7.89 0.34
CA SER A 33 -1.46 8.95 0.01
C SER A 33 -0.42 9.13 1.12
N TYR A 34 0.84 8.97 0.77
CA TYR A 34 1.96 9.31 1.64
C TYR A 34 2.12 10.84 1.63
N ASP A 35 1.55 11.53 2.62
CA ASP A 35 1.77 12.97 2.78
C ASP A 35 3.16 13.20 3.39
N PRO A 36 4.12 13.80 2.66
CA PRO A 36 5.46 14.07 3.17
C PRO A 36 5.45 14.97 4.40
N THR A 37 4.43 15.83 4.55
CA THR A 37 4.24 16.72 5.70
C THR A 37 3.88 15.92 6.94
N LEU A 38 2.94 14.98 6.84
CA LEU A 38 2.57 14.11 7.96
C LEU A 38 3.72 13.16 8.34
N ILE A 39 4.47 12.67 7.35
CA ILE A 39 5.66 11.84 7.61
C ILE A 39 6.73 12.64 8.35
N ARG A 40 7.01 13.86 7.88
CA ARG A 40 7.93 14.78 8.54
C ARG A 40 7.44 15.12 9.95
N LEU A 41 6.15 15.40 10.13
CA LEU A 41 5.55 15.68 11.43
C LEU A 41 5.70 14.48 12.38
N LYS A 42 5.42 13.27 11.89
CA LYS A 42 5.63 12.02 12.64
C LYS A 42 7.08 11.84 13.04
N ILE A 43 8.04 12.12 12.15
CA ILE A 43 9.47 12.08 12.47
C ILE A 43 9.85 13.12 13.54
N THR A 44 9.38 14.36 13.39
CA THR A 44 9.69 15.48 14.29
C THR A 44 9.06 15.33 15.67
N HIS A 45 7.90 14.68 15.79
CA HIS A 45 7.16 14.58 17.06
C HIS A 45 7.30 13.20 17.74
N ASN A 46 7.81 12.16 17.07
CA ASN A 46 8.23 10.91 17.72
C ASN A 46 9.64 10.99 18.35
N VAL A 47 10.15 12.20 18.64
CA VAL A 47 11.48 12.45 19.22
C VAL A 47 11.47 12.09 20.72
N GLY A 48 11.35 10.79 20.98
CA GLY A 48 11.76 10.14 22.21
C GLY A 48 12.97 9.22 22.00
N GLN A 49 13.15 8.57 20.84
CA GLN A 49 14.17 7.50 20.69
C GLN A 49 14.63 7.20 19.24
N ILE A 50 14.92 8.20 18.40
CA ILE A 50 15.41 7.91 17.04
C ILE A 50 16.70 8.68 16.74
N ASP A 51 17.79 7.91 16.70
CA ASP A 51 19.12 8.28 16.26
C ASP A 51 19.07 9.07 14.92
N PRO A 52 19.79 10.19 14.77
CA PRO A 52 19.85 10.98 13.52
C PRO A 52 20.21 10.16 12.26
N ASN A 53 20.92 9.03 12.41
CA ASN A 53 21.19 8.11 11.30
C ASN A 53 19.94 7.30 10.86
N ARG A 54 18.98 7.04 11.76
CA ARG A 54 17.67 6.46 11.43
C ARG A 54 16.79 7.45 10.69
N THR A 55 16.91 8.74 10.98
CA THR A 55 16.16 9.81 10.30
C THR A 55 16.52 9.92 8.82
N LYS A 56 17.83 9.82 8.50
CA LYS A 56 18.32 9.77 7.11
C LYS A 56 17.88 8.49 6.39
N SER A 57 17.90 7.34 7.05
CA SER A 57 17.44 6.08 6.43
C SER A 57 15.92 6.03 6.24
N LEU A 58 15.12 6.65 7.13
CA LEU A 58 13.69 6.86 6.93
C LEU A 58 13.45 7.79 5.73
N GLN A 59 14.12 8.94 5.67
CA GLN A 59 14.01 9.86 4.53
C GLN A 59 14.41 9.23 3.19
N GLN A 60 15.47 8.43 3.17
CA GLN A 60 15.92 7.68 1.98
C GLN A 60 15.03 6.46 1.65
N LYS A 61 14.33 5.88 2.64
CA LYS A 61 13.38 4.76 2.45
C LYS A 61 11.98 5.19 2.06
N ILE A 62 11.65 6.48 2.08
CA ILE A 62 10.38 7.00 1.53
C ILE A 62 10.48 6.98 0.00
N ARG A 63 10.62 5.79 -0.59
CA ARG A 63 10.01 5.54 -1.89
C ARG A 63 8.52 5.40 -1.60
N ALA A 64 7.69 6.07 -2.39
CA ALA A 64 6.25 5.90 -2.31
C ALA A 64 5.95 4.38 -2.33
N PRO A 65 5.16 3.86 -1.36
CA PRO A 65 4.82 2.45 -1.38
C PRO A 65 4.16 2.10 -2.70
N TRP A 66 4.37 0.89 -3.20
CA TRP A 66 3.90 0.49 -4.53
C TRP A 66 2.39 0.68 -4.77
N ALA A 67 1.57 0.65 -3.71
CA ALA A 67 0.11 0.81 -3.77
C ALA A 67 -0.40 2.21 -3.36
N SER A 68 0.50 3.16 -3.11
CA SER A 68 0.12 4.50 -2.61
C SER A 68 -0.69 5.30 -3.64
N ASP A 69 -0.32 5.18 -4.91
CA ASP A 69 -0.99 5.83 -6.04
C ASP A 69 -2.01 4.90 -6.74
N LEU A 70 -2.39 3.80 -6.08
CA LEU A 70 -3.35 2.87 -6.66
C LEU A 70 -4.74 3.53 -6.72
N GLN A 71 -5.43 3.38 -7.84
CA GLN A 71 -6.77 3.94 -7.97
C GLN A 71 -7.74 3.28 -6.97
N LEU A 72 -8.60 4.07 -6.33
CA LEU A 72 -9.55 3.58 -5.32
C LEU A 72 -10.44 2.44 -5.83
N SER A 73 -10.85 2.49 -7.10
CA SER A 73 -11.64 1.43 -7.73
C SER A 73 -10.89 0.09 -7.76
N VAL A 74 -9.59 0.12 -8.05
CA VAL A 74 -8.72 -1.07 -8.08
C VAL A 74 -8.51 -1.62 -6.67
N PHE A 75 -8.26 -0.73 -5.70
CA PHE A 75 -8.13 -1.11 -4.29
C PHE A 75 -9.40 -1.78 -3.76
N ALA A 76 -10.55 -1.14 -3.97
CA ALA A 76 -11.85 -1.66 -3.54
C ALA A 76 -12.14 -3.02 -4.20
N TYR A 77 -11.85 -3.16 -5.50
CA TYR A 77 -12.04 -4.42 -6.21
C TYR A 77 -11.23 -5.57 -5.59
N PHE A 78 -9.94 -5.36 -5.32
CA PHE A 78 -9.11 -6.39 -4.66
C PHE A 78 -9.63 -6.76 -3.27
N LEU A 79 -10.11 -5.80 -2.48
CA LEU A 79 -10.68 -6.09 -1.16
C LEU A 79 -11.97 -6.90 -1.24
N THR A 80 -12.88 -6.57 -2.15
CA THR A 80 -14.12 -7.34 -2.35
C THR A 80 -13.82 -8.77 -2.77
N MET A 81 -12.89 -8.95 -3.73
CA MET A 81 -12.50 -10.29 -4.16
C MET A 81 -11.82 -11.09 -3.04
N ALA A 82 -10.94 -10.45 -2.26
CA ALA A 82 -10.30 -11.09 -1.12
C ALA A 82 -11.29 -11.47 -0.02
N GLN A 83 -12.27 -10.62 0.28
CA GLN A 83 -13.33 -10.92 1.24
C GLN A 83 -14.11 -12.16 0.80
N ASN A 84 -14.52 -12.22 -0.46
CA ASN A 84 -15.19 -13.41 -1.00
C ASN A 84 -14.30 -14.66 -0.88
N GLN A 85 -13.00 -14.55 -1.14
CA GLN A 85 -12.07 -15.67 -1.05
C GLN A 85 -11.81 -16.17 0.38
N PHE A 86 -11.83 -15.29 1.40
CA PHE A 86 -11.52 -15.66 2.79
C PHE A 86 -12.75 -15.96 3.66
N VAL A 87 -13.94 -15.59 3.21
CA VAL A 87 -15.21 -15.89 3.91
C VAL A 87 -15.76 -17.26 3.52
N THR A 88 -15.29 -17.84 2.42
CA THR A 88 -15.57 -19.23 2.01
C THR A 88 -14.58 -20.19 2.66
#